data_AF-A0A2I6S834-F1
#
_entry.id   AF-A0A2I6S834-F1
#
_cell.length_a   1.000
_cell.length_b   1.000
_cell.length_c   1.000
_cell.angle_alpha   90.00
_cell.angle_beta   90.00
_cell.angle_gamma   90.00
#
_symmetry.space_group_name_H-M   'P 1'
#
loop_
_entity.id
_entity.type
_entity.pdbx_description
1 polymer ?
#
loop_
_entity_poly.entity_id
_entity_poly.type
_entity_poly.pdbx_seq_one_letter_code
_entity_poly.pdbx_strand_id
1 'polypeptide(L)'
;MSTPPNRPQIQRPTLEDCAIVERHLRYNAIEAARRGNRRALDTLMWRYSVLVLLDVASKADCDALFYHCDSIAAQARKEPAA
;
A
#
# COMPACT_ATOMS: atom_id res chain seq x y z
N MET A 1 -34.27 10.04 -28.88
CA MET A 1 -33.32 10.24 -27.77
C MET A 1 -32.79 8.88 -27.36
N SER A 2 -31.54 8.56 -27.67
CA SER A 2 -30.89 7.31 -27.23
C SER A 2 -30.40 7.48 -25.79
N THR A 3 -30.82 6.60 -24.89
CA THR A 3 -30.27 6.51 -23.54
C THR A 3 -28.77 6.22 -23.62
N PRO A 4 -27.92 6.87 -22.80
CA PRO A 4 -26.50 6.54 -22.78
C PRO A 4 -26.33 5.06 -22.40
N PRO A 5 -25.38 4.33 -23.02
CA PRO A 5 -25.14 2.94 -22.66
C PRO A 5 -24.78 2.86 -21.18
N ASN A 6 -25.36 1.87 -20.49
CA ASN A 6 -25.10 1.53 -19.09
C ASN A 6 -23.62 1.72 -18.74
N ARG A 7 -23.26 2.87 -18.16
CA ARG A 7 -21.95 3.05 -17.55
C ARG A 7 -21.90 2.04 -16.40
N PRO A 8 -20.89 1.14 -16.34
CA PRO A 8 -20.76 0.24 -15.21
C PRO A 8 -20.82 1.08 -13.93
N GLN A 9 -21.79 0.80 -13.08
CA GLN A 9 -21.87 1.44 -11.77
C GLN A 9 -20.65 0.94 -10.99
N ILE A 10 -19.65 1.80 -10.84
CA ILE A 10 -18.53 1.54 -9.96
C ILE A 10 -19.15 1.40 -8.57
N GLN A 11 -19.23 0.17 -8.06
CA GLN A 11 -19.71 -0.05 -6.70
C GLN A 11 -18.74 0.63 -5.74
N ARG A 12 -19.31 1.25 -4.70
CA ARG A 12 -18.49 1.78 -3.62
C ARG A 12 -17.75 0.60 -2.97
N PRO A 13 -16.43 0.70 -2.75
CA PRO A 13 -15.69 -0.35 -2.08
C PRO A 13 -16.27 -0.59 -0.68
N THR A 14 -16.37 -1.86 -0.32
CA THR A 14 -16.75 -2.32 1.02
C THR A 14 -15.56 -2.23 1.97
N LEU A 15 -15.81 -2.38 3.28
CA LEU A 15 -14.72 -2.50 4.26
C LEU A 15 -13.85 -3.75 4.02
N GLU A 16 -14.45 -4.83 3.49
CA GLU A 16 -13.72 -6.04 3.11
C GLU A 16 -12.77 -5.78 1.94
N ASP A 17 -13.22 -5.05 0.91
CA ASP A 17 -12.37 -4.63 -0.20
C ASP A 17 -11.19 -3.79 0.30
N CYS A 18 -11.44 -2.88 1.23
CA CYS A 18 -10.41 -2.06 1.86
C CYS A 18 -9.38 -2.89 2.63
N ALA A 19 -9.81 -3.92 3.37
CA ALA A 19 -8.91 -4.82 4.08
C ALA A 19 -8.05 -5.69 3.12
N ILE A 20 -8.62 -6.10 1.98
CA ILE A 20 -7.86 -6.80 0.94
C ILE A 20 -6.78 -5.87 0.34
N VAL A 21 -7.14 -4.61 0.07
CA VAL A 21 -6.21 -3.59 -0.44
C VAL A 21 -5.10 -3.30 0.57
N GLU A 22 -5.43 -3.19 1.86
CA GLU A 22 -4.45 -3.03 2.95
C GLU A 22 -3.38 -4.13 2.89
N ARG A 23 -3.81 -5.40 2.85
CA ARG A 23 -2.91 -6.55 2.79
C ARG A 23 -1.99 -6.52 1.58
N HIS A 24 -2.52 -6.16 0.41
CA HIS A 24 -1.73 -6.04 -0.83
C HIS A 24 -0.72 -4.90 -0.75
N LEU A 25 -1.11 -3.75 -0.22
CA LEU A 25 -0.20 -2.62 -0.05
C LEU A 25 0.94 -2.96 0.91
N ARG A 26 0.63 -3.63 2.02
CA ARG A 26 1.63 -4.11 3.00
C ARG A 26 2.64 -5.04 2.34
N TYR A 27 2.17 -6.07 1.64
CA TYR A 27 3.04 -7.02 0.92
C TYR A 27 3.94 -6.31 -0.10
N ASN A 28 3.36 -5.45 -0.93
CA ASN A 28 4.12 -4.73 -1.95
C ASN A 28 5.14 -3.77 -1.36
N ALA A 29 4.84 -3.13 -0.22
CA ALA A 29 5.77 -2.23 0.45
C ALA A 29 7.00 -2.99 0.97
N ILE A 30 6.79 -4.17 1.57
CA ILE A 30 7.86 -5.06 2.02
C ILE A 30 8.73 -5.51 0.83
N GLU A 31 8.11 -5.93 -0.28
CA GLU A 31 8.84 -6.33 -1.48
C GLU A 31 9.63 -5.17 -2.11
N ALA A 32 9.04 -3.97 -2.16
CA ALA A 32 9.74 -2.77 -2.64
C ALA A 32 10.94 -2.44 -1.75
N ALA A 33 10.80 -2.57 -0.43
CA ALA A 33 11.88 -2.36 0.53
C ALA A 33 13.02 -3.38 0.34
N ARG A 34 12.69 -4.67 0.18
CA ARG A 34 13.68 -5.75 -0.09
C ARG A 34 14.46 -5.51 -1.37
N ARG A 35 13.81 -4.99 -2.41
CA ARG A 35 14.45 -4.66 -3.69
C ARG A 35 15.22 -3.34 -3.67
N GLY A 36 15.24 -2.62 -2.55
CA GLY A 36 15.82 -1.27 -2.46
C GLY A 36 15.11 -0.23 -3.33
N ASN A 37 13.89 -0.50 -3.81
CA ASN A 37 13.15 0.40 -4.68
C ASN A 37 12.45 1.49 -3.87
N ARG A 38 13.20 2.54 -3.50
CA ARG A 38 12.70 3.60 -2.62
C ARG A 38 11.50 4.35 -3.19
N ARG A 39 11.50 4.62 -4.50
CA ARG A 39 10.39 5.33 -5.17
C ARG A 39 9.08 4.54 -5.10
N ALA A 40 9.15 3.21 -5.27
CA ALA A 40 7.99 2.35 -5.11
C ALA A 40 7.53 2.32 -3.64
N LEU A 41 8.46 2.20 -2.70
CA LEU A 41 8.15 2.21 -1.26
C LEU A 41 7.44 3.51 -0.84
N ASP A 42 7.97 4.69 -1.20
CA ASP A 42 7.36 5.97 -0.84
C ASP A 42 5.92 6.09 -1.41
N THR A 43 5.71 5.62 -2.64
CA THR A 43 4.38 5.59 -3.27
C THR A 43 3.42 4.66 -2.52
N LEU A 44 3.89 3.49 -2.10
CA LEU A 44 3.08 2.50 -1.37
C LEU A 44 2.76 2.97 0.04
N MET A 45 3.69 3.64 0.72
CA MET A 45 3.47 4.25 2.04
C MET A 45 2.47 5.40 1.97
N TRP A 46 2.55 6.24 0.94
CA TRP A 46 1.53 7.26 0.72
C TRP A 46 0.13 6.64 0.53
N ARG A 47 0.02 5.59 -0.29
CA ARG A 47 -1.27 4.86 -0.45
C ARG A 47 -1.76 4.21 0.84
N TYR A 48 -0.85 3.66 1.64
CA TYR A 48 -1.21 3.08 2.94
C TYR A 48 -1.70 4.14 3.92
N SER A 49 -1.13 5.35 3.91
CA SER A 49 -1.61 6.45 4.76
C SER A 49 -3.04 6.89 4.44
N VAL A 50 -3.49 6.73 3.19
CA VAL A 50 -4.90 6.98 2.81
C VAL A 50 -5.84 5.98 3.50
N LEU A 51 -5.41 4.74 3.75
CA LEU A 51 -6.21 3.76 4.50
C LEU A 51 -6.45 4.18 5.95
N VAL A 52 -5.53 4.97 6.54
CA VAL A 52 -5.72 5.55 7.88
C VAL A 52 -6.83 6.60 7.86
N LEU A 53 -6.90 7.43 6.81
CA LEU A 53 -7.97 8.42 6.65
C LEU A 53 -9.34 7.78 6.43
N LEU A 54 -9.37 6.55 5.93
CA LEU A 54 -10.59 5.77 5.70
C LEU A 54 -10.96 4.88 6.90
N ASP A 55 -10.24 4.97 8.02
CA ASP A 55 -10.44 4.16 9.22
C ASP A 55 -10.29 2.64 8.97
N VAL A 56 -9.52 2.28 7.94
CA VAL A 56 -9.23 0.89 7.56
C VAL A 56 -7.99 0.37 8.30
N ALA A 57 -7.04 1.26 8.59
CA ALA A 57 -5.82 0.97 9.33
C ALA A 57 -5.59 2.03 10.41
N SER A 58 -5.01 1.65 11.54
CA SER A 58 -4.65 2.64 12.56
C SER A 58 -3.39 3.40 12.15
N LYS A 59 -3.23 4.62 12.69
CA LYS A 59 -1.96 5.36 12.55
C LYS A 59 -0.78 4.56 13.11
N ALA A 60 -0.98 3.84 14.21
CA ALA A 60 0.05 3.00 14.81
C ALA A 60 0.50 1.87 13.87
N ASP A 61 -0.43 1.24 13.14
CA ASP A 61 -0.10 0.21 12.15
C ASP A 61 0.68 0.80 10.96
N CYS A 62 0.32 2.01 10.53
CA CYS A 62 1.04 2.73 9.48
C CYS A 62 2.48 3.06 9.90
N ASP A 63 2.67 3.58 11.10
CA ASP A 63 4.00 3.89 11.64
C ASP A 63 4.85 2.62 11.78
N ALA A 64 4.26 1.54 12.32
CA ALA A 64 4.94 0.25 12.44
C ALA A 64 5.38 -0.33 11.09
N LEU A 65 4.52 -0.26 10.07
CA LEU A 65 4.85 -0.70 8.72
C LEU A 65 6.00 0.14 8.12
N PHE A 66 5.97 1.45 8.32
CA PHE A 66 7.02 2.35 7.84
C PHE A 66 8.38 1.98 8.43
N TYR A 67 8.47 1.84 9.77
CA TYR A 67 9.71 1.44 10.43
C TYR A 67 10.20 0.07 9.97
N HIS A 68 9.30 -0.88 9.78
CA HIS A 68 9.65 -2.21 9.31
C HIS A 68 10.23 -2.17 7.89
N CYS A 69 9.59 -1.47 6.96
CA CYS A 69 10.09 -1.31 5.60
C CYS A 69 11.42 -0.54 5.54
N ASP A 70 11.61 0.48 6.39
CA ASP A 70 12.86 1.23 6.43
C ASP A 70 14.03 0.37 6.94
N SER A 71 13.78 -0.46 7.96
CA SER A 71 14.75 -1.45 8.45
C SER A 71 15.15 -2.45 7.36
N ILE A 72 14.18 -3.00 6.63
CA ILE A 72 14.43 -3.92 5.50
C ILE A 72 15.25 -3.21 4.41
N ALA A 73 14.87 -1.99 4.03
CA ALA A 73 15.56 -1.23 3.00
C ALA A 73 16.98 -0.83 3.43
N ALA A 74 17.24 -0.65 4.73
CA ALA A 74 18.57 -0.43 5.27
C ALA A 74 19.42 -1.70 5.22
N GLN A 75 18.83 -2.87 5.47
CA GLN A 75 19.51 -4.16 5.37
C GLN A 75 19.85 -4.52 3.92
N ALA A 76 18.92 -4.36 2.99
CA ALA A 76 19.13 -4.63 1.56
C ALA A 76 20.26 -3.79 0.94
N ARG A 77 20.60 -2.63 1.53
CA ARG A 77 21.75 -1.80 1.11
C ARG A 77 23.10 -2.33 1.60
N LYS A 78 23.12 -3.14 2.66
CA LYS A 78 24.35 -3.70 3.26
C LYS A 78 24.75 -5.02 2.63
N GLU A 79 23.81 -5.73 2.02
CA GLU A 79 24.07 -6.98 1.33
C GLU A 79 24.44 -6.67 -0.14
N PRO A 80 25.67 -6.95 -0.59
CA PRO A 80 26.02 -6.79 -1.99
C PRO A 80 25.12 -7.70 -2.83
N ALA A 81 24.57 -7.16 -3.93
CA ALA A 81 23.83 -7.97 -4.90
C ALA A 81 24.71 -9.13 -5.35
N ALA A 82 24.29 -10.36 -5.02
CA ALA A 82 24.95 -11.59 -5.44
C ALA A 82 24.89 -11.78 -6.95
#